data_AF-A0A2H0RGG6-F1
#
_entry.id   AF-A0A2H0RGG6-F1
#
_cell.length_a   1.000
_cell.length_b   1.000
_cell.length_c   1.000
_cell.angle_alpha   90.00
_cell.angle_beta   90.00
_cell.angle_gamma   90.00
#
_symmetry.space_group_name_H-M   'P 1'
#
loop_
_entity.id
_entity.type
_entity.pdbx_description
1 polymer ?
#
loop_
_entity_poly.entity_id
_entity_poly.type
_entity_poly.pdbx_seq_one_letter_code
_entity_poly.pdbx_strand_id
1 'polypeptide(L)' 'MATLYTEQDKNIHKTWALLLGFLVVVIGLGWVLAQVWQSPAVLYAAIIFALMMNFASYWWSDKI' A
#
# COMPACT_ATOMS: atom_id res chain seq x y z
N MET A 1 -11.25 -15.50 26.49
CA MET A 1 -10.04 -14.81 26.97
C MET A 1 -9.18 -14.54 25.75
N ALA A 2 -8.73 -13.30 25.54
CA ALA A 2 -7.83 -12.99 24.42
C ALA A 2 -6.50 -13.71 24.68
N THR A 3 -6.06 -14.51 23.70
CA THR A 3 -4.76 -15.18 23.71
C THR A 3 -3.79 -14.35 22.88
N LEU A 4 -2.48 -14.50 23.09
CA LEU A 4 -1.48 -13.78 22.28
C LEU A 4 -1.64 -14.01 20.76
N TYR A 5 -2.18 -15.18 20.38
CA TYR A 5 -2.52 -15.50 18.99
C TYR A 5 -3.66 -14.63 18.42
N THR A 6 -4.64 -14.22 19.24
CA THR A 6 -5.77 -13.39 18.76
C THR A 6 -5.36 -11.95 18.44
N GLU A 7 -4.29 -11.44 19.07
CA GLU A 7 -3.73 -10.13 18.76
C GLU A 7 -2.78 -10.18 17.54
N GLN A 8 -2.10 -11.30 17.32
CA GLN A 8 -1.28 -11.53 16.13
C GLN A 8 -2.12 -11.50 14.83
N ASP A 9 -3.24 -12.22 14.81
CA ASP A 9 -4.14 -12.25 13.65
C ASP A 9 -4.73 -10.86 13.36
N LYS A 10 -5.12 -10.11 14.40
CA LYS A 10 -5.58 -8.72 14.26
C LYS A 10 -4.52 -7.80 13.64
N ASN A 11 -3.25 -7.97 14.01
CA ASN A 11 -2.17 -7.15 13.47
C ASN A 11 -1.91 -7.46 12.00
N ILE A 12 -1.97 -8.73 11.59
CA ILE A 12 -1.86 -9.13 10.19
C ILE A 12 -2.98 -8.46 9.37
N HIS A 13 -4.23 -8.57 9.79
CA HIS A 13 -5.35 -7.95 9.06
C HIS A 13 -5.22 -6.43 8.93
N LYS A 14 -4.73 -5.75 9.97
CA LYS A 14 -4.47 -4.31 9.93
C LYS A 14 -3.36 -3.96 8.95
N THR A 15 -2.26 -4.71 8.92
CA THR A 15 -1.16 -4.50 7.95
C THR A 15 -1.67 -4.65 6.53
N TRP A 16 -2.44 -5.70 6.23
CA TRP A 16 -3.03 -5.88 4.90
C TRP A 16 -4.01 -4.74 4.53
N ALA A 17 -4.84 -4.29 5.48
CA ALA A 17 -5.74 -3.17 5.25
C ALA A 17 -5.00 -1.87 4.93
N LEU A 18 -3.90 -1.59 5.63
CA LEU A 18 -3.06 -0.41 5.40
C LEU A 18 -2.35 -0.48 4.04
N LEU A 19 -1.74 -1.62 3.72
CA LEU A 19 -1.03 -1.83 2.46
C LEU A 19 -1.96 -1.71 1.24
N LEU A 20 -3.12 -2.40 1.29
CA LEU A 20 -4.14 -2.32 0.24
C LEU A 20 -4.75 -0.92 0.13
N GLY A 21 -5.07 -0.28 1.26
CA GLY A 21 -5.59 1.08 1.27
C GLY A 21 -4.63 2.07 0.63
N PHE A 22 -3.35 2.00 0.97
CA PHE A 22 -2.31 2.82 0.35
C PHE A 22 -2.20 2.58 -1.15
N LEU A 23 -2.17 1.31 -1.59
CA LEU A 23 -2.14 0.96 -3.02
C LEU A 23 -3.31 1.56 -3.79
N VAL A 24 -4.54 1.40 -3.28
CA VAL A 24 -5.75 1.94 -3.92
C VAL A 24 -5.69 3.47 -4.02
N VAL A 25 -5.26 4.15 -2.96
CA VAL A 25 -5.16 5.61 -2.94
C VAL A 25 -4.13 6.10 -3.96
N VAL A 26 -2.94 5.52 -3.98
CA VAL A 26 -1.86 5.96 -4.89
C VAL A 26 -2.19 5.64 -6.35
N ILE A 27 -2.74 4.46 -6.63
CA ILE A 27 -3.17 4.10 -7.99
C ILE A 27 -4.34 4.99 -8.44
N GLY A 28 -5.31 5.26 -7.57
CA GLY A 28 -6.43 6.17 -7.87
C GLY A 28 -5.94 7.57 -8.21
N LEU A 29 -5.01 8.13 -7.42
CA LEU A 29 -4.35 9.40 -7.70
C LEU A 29 -3.57 9.36 -9.02
N GLY A 30 -2.76 8.33 -9.23
CA GLY A 30 -1.99 8.14 -10.45
C GLY A 30 -2.87 8.05 -11.70
N TRP A 31 -4.05 7.41 -11.59
CA TRP A 31 -5.02 7.32 -12.66
C TRP A 31 -5.61 8.69 -12.99
N VAL A 32 -6.04 9.46 -12.00
CA VAL A 32 -6.54 10.84 -12.22
C VAL A 32 -5.46 11.71 -12.88
N LEU A 33 -4.22 11.66 -12.38
CA LEU A 33 -3.10 12.43 -12.94
C LEU A 33 -2.76 12.01 -14.38
N ALA A 34 -2.84 10.71 -14.69
CA ALA A 34 -2.65 10.20 -16.05
C ALA A 34 -3.69 10.76 -17.04
N GLN A 35 -4.93 10.95 -16.59
CA GLN A 35 -5.97 11.62 -17.38
C GLN A 35 -5.64 13.11 -17.57
N VAL A 36 -5.26 13.83 -16.51
CA VAL A 36 -4.97 15.27 -16.58
C VAL A 36 -3.78 15.55 -17.51
N TRP A 37 -2.74 14.71 -17.48
CA TRP A 37 -1.55 14.88 -18.31
C TRP A 37 -1.58 14.12 -19.63
N GLN A 38 -2.71 13.45 -19.95
CA GLN A 38 -2.92 12.66 -21.16
C GLN A 38 -1.76 11.68 -21.44
N SER A 39 -1.18 11.12 -20.37
CA SER A 39 0.02 10.30 -20.44
C SER A 39 -0.09 9.11 -19.49
N PRO A 40 -0.14 7.86 -20.02
CA PRO A 40 -0.19 6.66 -19.19
C PRO A 40 1.11 6.41 -18.42
N ALA A 41 2.22 7.07 -18.79
CA ALA A 41 3.49 6.99 -18.08
C ALA A 41 3.37 7.38 -16.60
N VAL A 42 2.48 8.32 -16.28
CA VAL A 42 2.23 8.79 -14.90
C VAL A 42 1.64 7.67 -14.05
N LEU A 43 0.69 6.91 -14.60
CA LEU A 43 0.08 5.78 -13.92
C LEU A 43 1.10 4.66 -13.67
N TYR A 44 1.94 4.35 -14.65
CA TYR A 44 3.01 3.35 -14.48
C TYR A 44 4.01 3.77 -13.39
N ALA A 45 4.42 5.04 -13.36
CA ALA A 45 5.28 5.57 -12.30
C ALA A 45 4.63 5.47 -10.92
N ALA A 46 3.34 5.82 -10.80
CA ALA A 46 2.59 5.71 -9.56
C ALA A 46 2.47 4.26 -9.06
N ILE A 47 2.22 3.30 -9.97
CA ILE A 47 2.17 1.86 -9.62
C ILE A 47 3.53 1.37 -9.11
N ILE A 48 4.61 1.67 -9.83
CA ILE A 48 5.97 1.27 -9.42
C ILE A 48 6.32 1.87 -8.05
N PHE A 49 6.03 3.15 -7.85
CA PHE A 49 6.22 3.83 -6.58
C PHE A 49 5.41 3.17 -5.45
N ALA A 50 4.13 2.87 -5.70
CA ALA A 50 3.27 2.24 -4.70
C ALA A 50 3.78 0.85 -4.30
N LEU A 51 4.24 0.05 -5.27
CA LEU A 51 4.81 -1.28 -5.02
C LEU A 51 6.11 -1.21 -4.24
N MET A 52 7.03 -0.32 -4.62
CA MET A 52 8.26 -0.08 -3.89
C MET A 52 7.99 0.32 -2.44
N MET A 53 7.04 1.23 -2.22
CA MET A 53 6.70 1.69 -0.88
C MET A 53 6.03 0.60 -0.04
N ASN A 54 5.16 -0.22 -0.64
CA ASN A 54 4.58 -1.39 0.04
C ASN A 54 5.66 -2.40 0.42
N PHE A 55 6.58 -2.70 -0.50
CA PHE A 55 7.67 -3.64 -0.24
C PHE A 55 8.60 -3.12 0.87
N ALA A 56 9.00 -1.85 0.79
CA ALA A 56 9.78 -1.18 1.83
C ALA A 56 9.05 -1.20 3.18
N SER A 57 7.76 -0.85 3.20
CA SER A 57 6.95 -0.87 4.42
C SER A 57 6.84 -2.26 5.02
N TYR A 58 6.76 -3.32 4.21
CA TYR A 58 6.72 -4.70 4.71
C TYR A 58 8.09 -5.14 5.25
N TRP A 59 9.17 -4.80 4.54
CA TRP A 59 10.53 -5.20 4.91
C TRP A 59 11.07 -4.48 6.15
N TRP A 60 10.70 -3.20 6.33
CA TRP A 60 11.07 -2.42 7.50
C TRP A 60 10.01 -2.39 8.60
N SER A 61 8.90 -3.13 8.43
CA SER A 61 7.84 -3.23 9.45
C SER A 61 8.34 -3.82 10.77
N ASP A 62 9.46 -4.54 10.75
CA ASP A 62 10.11 -5.12 11.94
C ASP A 62 10.94 -4.10 12.74
N LYS A 63 11.29 -2.96 12.14
CA LYS A 63 12.17 -1.93 12.74
C LYS A 63 11.44 -0.67 13.18
N ILE A 64 10.14 -0.58 12.95
CA ILE A 64 9.27 0.53 13.36
C ILE A 64 8.37 0.05 14.50
#